data_AF-A0A7L2VF48-F1
#
_entry.id   AF-A0A7L2VF48-F1
#
_cell.length_a   1.000
_cell.length_b   1.000
_cell.length_c   1.000
_cell.angle_alpha   90.00
_cell.angle_beta   90.00
_cell.angle_gamma   90.00
#
_symmetry.space_group_name_H-M   'P 1'
#
loop_
_entity.id
_entity.type
_entity.pdbx_description
1 polymer ?
#
loop_
_entity_poly.entity_id
_entity_poly.type
_entity_poly.pdbx_seq_one_letter_code
_entity_poly.pdbx_strand_id
1 'polypeptide(L)' 'VYLVKCTRNVHCYFAERLYHALKGAGTHDKTLIRVIVSRSEVDLNLIKAEFKRIAGKSL' A
#
# COMPACT_ATOMS: atom_id res chain seq x y z
N VAL A 1 -0.66 -13.80 -10.70
CA VAL A 1 -0.54 -12.81 -11.80
C VAL A 1 -0.52 -11.39 -11.21
N TYR A 2 0.63 -10.90 -10.71
CA TYR A 2 0.74 -9.54 -10.13
C TYR A 2 1.00 -8.45 -11.19
N LEU A 3 1.65 -8.83 -12.30
CA LEU A 3 1.98 -7.95 -13.43
C LEU A 3 0.77 -7.22 -14.03
N VAL A 4 -0.40 -7.86 -14.10
CA VAL A 4 -1.59 -7.30 -14.75
C VAL A 4 -2.29 -6.23 -13.89
N LYS A 5 -2.08 -6.22 -12.56
CA LYS A 5 -2.60 -5.17 -11.68
C LYS A 5 -1.66 -3.95 -11.64
N CYS A 6 -0.35 -4.19 -11.70
CA CYS A 6 0.68 -3.13 -11.73
C CYS A 6 0.65 -2.28 -13.02
N THR A 7 0.14 -2.81 -14.13
CA THR A 7 0.13 -2.12 -15.44
C THR A 7 -0.93 -1.03 -15.57
N ARG A 8 -1.86 -0.89 -14.61
CA ARG A 8 -2.87 0.18 -14.62
C ARG A 8 -2.73 1.23 -13.52
N ASN A 9 -2.25 0.87 -12.32
CA ASN A 9 -2.02 1.83 -11.24
C ASN A 9 -1.05 1.29 -10.17
N VAL A 10 0.19 1.80 -10.17
CA VAL A 10 1.23 1.43 -9.19
C VAL A 10 0.85 1.79 -7.75
N HIS A 11 0.13 2.90 -7.54
CA HIS A 11 -0.26 3.34 -6.21
C HIS A 11 -1.28 2.38 -5.58
N CYS A 12 -2.22 1.88 -6.38
CA CYS A 12 -3.19 0.88 -5.97
C CYS A 12 -2.51 -0.43 -5.51
N TYR A 13 -1.46 -0.87 -6.22
CA TYR A 13 -0.68 -2.04 -5.80
C TYR A 13 -0.06 -1.87 -4.40
N PHE A 14 0.57 -0.72 -4.13
CA PHE A 14 1.15 -0.47 -2.81
C PHE A 14 0.10 -0.29 -1.73
N ALA A 15 -1.02 0.37 -2.05
CA ALA A 15 -2.15 0.52 -1.14
C ALA A 15 -2.72 -0.84 -0.72
N GLU A 16 -2.95 -1.76 -1.66
CA GLU A 16 -3.43 -3.11 -1.35
C GLU A 16 -2.44 -3.88 -0.47
N ARG A 17 -1.14 -3.74 -0.73
CA ARG A 17 -0.11 -4.39 0.11
C ARG A 17 -0.09 -3.86 1.54
N LEU A 18 -0.25 -2.54 1.72
CA LEU A 18 -0.39 -1.94 3.03
C LEU A 18 -1.67 -2.41 3.73
N TYR A 19 -2.78 -2.48 3.00
CA TYR A 19 -4.06 -2.96 3.53
C TYR A 19 -3.95 -4.40 4.02
N HIS A 20 -3.35 -5.30 3.24
CA HIS A 20 -3.12 -6.68 3.66
C HIS A 20 -2.12 -6.80 4.82
N ALA A 21 -1.11 -5.91 4.89
CA ALA A 21 -0.16 -5.89 5.99
C ALA A 21 -0.81 -5.49 7.33
N LEU A 22 -1.91 -4.73 7.30
CA LEU A 22 -2.58 -4.14 8.46
C LEU A 22 -3.96 -4.75 8.81
N LYS A 23 -4.60 -5.48 7.89
CA LYS A 23 -5.96 -6.03 8.08
C LYS A 23 -6.03 -7.21 9.05
N GLY A 24 -4.94 -7.98 9.18
CA GLY A 24 -4.90 -9.24 9.94
C GLY A 24 -4.71 -9.05 11.45
N ALA A 25 -4.66 -10.17 12.18
CA ALA A 25 -4.19 -10.16 13.56
C ALA A 25 -2.68 -9.87 13.58
N GLY A 26 -2.29 -8.72 14.11
CA GLY A 26 -0.91 -8.23 14.08
C GLY A 26 -0.57 -7.49 12.78
N THR A 27 0.72 -7.21 12.61
CA THR A 27 1.24 -6.38 11.51
C THR A 27 2.30 -7.15 10.74
N HIS A 28 2.25 -7.10 9.40
CA HIS A 28 3.36 -7.60 8.59
C HIS A 28 4.45 -6.53 8.47
N ASP A 29 5.22 -6.32 9.55
CA ASP A 29 6.14 -5.18 9.71
C ASP A 29 7.15 -5.06 8.56
N LYS A 30 7.71 -6.18 8.08
CA LYS A 30 8.65 -6.19 6.95
C LYS A 30 8.05 -5.62 5.66
N THR A 31 6.76 -5.84 5.42
CA THR A 31 6.07 -5.28 4.26
C THR A 31 5.73 -3.81 4.49
N LEU A 32 5.21 -3.47 5.67
CA LEU A 32 4.87 -2.11 6.05
C LEU A 32 6.10 -1.19 5.95
N ILE A 33 7.18 -1.52 6.68
CA ILE A 33 8.42 -0.73 6.72
C ILE A 33 9.00 -0.58 5.32
N ARG A 34 9.08 -1.66 4.54
CA ARG A 34 9.65 -1.61 3.18
C ARG A 34 8.86 -0.67 2.28
N VAL A 35 7.53 -0.70 2.32
CA VAL A 35 6.70 0.18 1.48
C VAL A 35 6.80 1.63 1.96
N ILE A 36 6.73 1.89 3.27
CA ILE A 36 6.83 3.27 3.80
C ILE A 36 8.19 3.88 3.45
N VAL A 37 9.29 3.18 3.70
CA VAL A 37 10.65 3.69 3.46
C VAL A 37 10.92 3.86 1.97
N SER A 38 10.58 2.89 1.13
CA SER A 38 10.91 2.97 -0.31
C SER A 38 10.04 3.95 -1.10
N ARG A 39 8.89 4.37 -0.56
CA ARG A 39 7.93 5.24 -1.26
C ARG A 39 7.77 6.63 -0.63
N SER A 40 8.35 6.88 0.55
CA SER A 40 8.19 8.12 1.32
C SER A 40 8.41 9.38 0.50
N GLU A 41 9.46 9.40 -0.30
CA GLU A 41 9.87 10.56 -1.12
C GLU A 41 9.49 10.43 -2.60
N VAL A 42 8.80 9.36 -2.98
CA VAL A 42 8.43 9.09 -4.38
C VAL A 42 6.97 9.43 -4.63
N ASP A 43 6.06 8.75 -3.94
CA ASP A 43 4.61 8.85 -4.22
C ASP A 43 3.75 8.40 -3.04
N LEU A 44 4.28 8.37 -1.81
CA LEU A 44 3.56 7.87 -0.63
C LEU A 44 2.22 8.60 -0.42
N ASN A 45 2.11 9.88 -0.77
CA ASN A 45 0.86 10.62 -0.66
C ASN A 45 -0.25 10.08 -1.60
N LEU A 46 0.11 9.66 -2.81
CA LEU A 46 -0.83 9.03 -3.75
C LEU A 46 -1.22 7.63 -3.27
N ILE A 47 -0.25 6.89 -2.71
CA ILE A 47 -0.52 5.59 -2.08
C ILE A 47 -1.47 5.74 -0.88
N LYS A 48 -1.28 6.77 -0.05
CA LYS A 48 -2.16 7.07 1.10
C LYS A 48 -3.59 7.37 0.68
N ALA A 49 -3.77 8.17 -0.38
CA ALA A 49 -5.09 8.45 -0.93
C ALA A 49 -5.78 7.15 -1.37
N GLU A 50 -5.04 6.28 -2.03
CA GLU A 50 -5.59 5.03 -2.54
C GLU A 50 -5.82 3.97 -1.47
N PHE A 51 -4.96 3.96 -0.43
CA PHE A 51 -5.20 3.20 0.79
C PHE A 51 -6.49 3.64 1.48
N LYS A 52 -6.74 4.95 1.59
CA LYS A 52 -7.97 5.49 2.18
C LYS A 52 -9.21 5.03 1.41
N ARG A 53 -9.13 4.97 0.08
CA ARG A 53 -10.22 4.47 -0.78
C ARG A 53 -10.56 3.00 -0.52
N ILE A 54 -9.57 2.14 -0.31
CA ILE A 54 -9.79 0.70 -0.12
C ILE A 54 -10.04 0.29 1.34
N ALA A 55 -9.40 0.96 2.29
CA ALA A 55 -9.42 0.61 3.71
C ALA A 55 -10.51 1.36 4.48
N GLY A 56 -11.04 2.45 3.92
CA GLY A 56 -11.98 3.36 4.59
C GLY A 56 -11.37 4.15 5.75
N LYS A 57 -10.05 4.03 5.97
CA LYS A 57 -9.28 4.68 7.04
C LYS A 57 -8.03 5.30 6.44
N SER A 58 -7.55 6.39 7.03
CA SER A 58 -6.22 6.91 6.69
C SER A 58 -5.15 5.87 7.04
N LEU A 59 -4.11 5.83 6.21
CA LEU A 59 -2.86 5.12 6.51
C LEU A 59 -2.13 5.81 7.67
#